data_AF-A0A7Y3FX55-F1
#
_entry.id   AF-A0A7Y3FX55-F1
#
_cell.length_a   1.000
_cell.length_b   1.000
_cell.length_c   1.000
_cell.angle_alpha   90.00
_cell.angle_beta   90.00
_cell.angle_gamma   90.00
#
_symmetry.space_group_name_H-M   'P 1'
#
loop_
_entity.id
_entity.type
_entity.pdbx_description
1 polymer ?
#
loop_
_entity_poly.entity_id
_entity_poly.type
_entity_poly.pdbx_seq_one_letter_code
_entity_poly.pdbx_strand_id
1 'polypeptide(L)' 'MEWAQFKTSVGYTWIWISSLILIILSVGIMAFFVVSHKGDPSWDYRPVKSLPAESPYAEYEKLPYPQHIKGKRGE' A
#
# COMPACT_ATOMS: atom_id res chain seq x y z
N MET A 1 -35.18 32.88 4.92
CA MET A 1 -33.82 32.36 5.09
C MET A 1 -32.88 33.32 4.40
N GLU A 2 -32.19 34.17 5.16
CA GLU A 2 -31.10 34.97 4.60
C GLU A 2 -29.96 34.03 4.27
N TRP A 3 -29.64 33.94 2.98
CA TRP A 3 -28.49 33.19 2.49
C TRP A 3 -27.23 34.00 2.83
N ALA A 4 -26.25 33.35 3.45
CA ALA A 4 -24.99 33.98 3.81
C ALA A 4 -24.35 34.63 2.56
N GLN A 5 -24.23 35.95 2.57
CA GLN A 5 -23.59 36.71 1.51
C GLN A 5 -22.07 36.49 1.61
N PHE A 6 -21.55 35.48 0.89
CA PHE A 6 -20.11 35.22 0.85
C PHE A 6 -19.40 36.38 0.15
N LYS A 7 -18.75 37.25 0.92
CA LYS A 7 -17.78 38.20 0.37
C LYS A 7 -16.55 37.41 -0.07
N THR A 8 -16.50 37.08 -1.36
CA THR A 8 -15.31 36.49 -1.97
C THR A 8 -14.21 37.56 -1.98
N SER A 9 -13.18 37.33 -1.18
CA SER A 9 -11.99 38.18 -1.17
C SER A 9 -10.85 37.41 -1.81
N VAL A 10 -10.28 38.01 -2.87
CA VAL A 10 -9.18 37.45 -3.66
C VAL A 10 -8.02 37.00 -2.75
N GLY A 11 -7.71 37.78 -1.71
CA GLY A 11 -6.66 37.43 -0.75
C GLY A 11 -6.95 36.14 0.02
N TYR A 12 -8.18 35.96 0.50
CA TYR A 12 -8.57 34.73 1.19
C TYR A 12 -8.57 33.51 0.26
N THR A 13 -8.96 33.70 -1.01
CA THR A 13 -8.86 32.64 -2.03
C THR A 13 -7.41 32.20 -2.22
N TRP A 14 -6.46 33.12 -2.32
CA TRP A 14 -5.04 32.78 -2.46
C TRP A 14 -4.43 32.14 -1.22
N ILE A 15 -4.88 32.50 -0.01
CA ILE A 15 -4.49 31.82 1.23
C ILE A 15 -4.92 30.36 1.19
N TRP A 16 -6.16 30.08 0.77
CA TRP A 16 -6.66 28.71 0.64
C TRP A 16 -5.91 27.91 -0.42
N ILE A 17 -5.68 28.48 -1.61
CA ILE A 17 -4.90 27.83 -2.67
C ILE A 17 -3.49 27.50 -2.18
N SER A 18 -2.81 28.46 -1.55
CA SER A 18 -1.46 28.26 -1.00
C SER A 18 -1.45 27.18 0.08
N SER A 19 -2.46 27.16 0.95
CA SER A 19 -2.59 26.16 2.02
C SER A 19 -2.77 24.74 1.45
N LEU A 20 -3.61 24.59 0.42
CA LEU A 20 -3.82 23.30 -0.24
C LEU A 20 -2.54 22.78 -0.92
N ILE A 21 -1.83 23.67 -1.62
CA ILE A 21 -0.53 23.33 -2.24
C ILE A 21 0.47 22.87 -1.18
N LEU A 22 0.59 23.62 -0.07
CA LEU A 22 1.48 23.29 1.04
C LEU A 22 1.19 21.89 1.59
N ILE A 23 -0.09 21.55 1.79
CA ILE A 23 -0.51 20.24 2.30
C ILE A 23 -0.09 19.13 1.33
N ILE A 24 -0.38 19.27 0.04
CA ILE A 24 -0.04 18.26 -0.98
C ILE A 24 1.47 18.03 -1.03
N LEU A 25 2.26 19.11 -1.06
CA LEU A 25 3.72 19.03 -1.07
C LEU A 25 4.26 18.39 0.22
N SER A 26 3.70 18.75 1.38
CA SER A 26 4.10 18.19 2.67
C SER A 26 3.87 16.68 2.74
N VAL A 27 2.72 16.21 2.24
CA VAL A 27 2.41 14.78 2.16
C VAL A 27 3.39 14.07 1.22
N GLY A 28 3.69 14.66 0.06
CA GLY A 28 4.66 14.11 -0.89
C GLY A 28 6.07 14.00 -0.29
N ILE A 29 6.53 15.06 0.38
CA ILE A 29 7.82 15.08 1.10
C ILE A 29 7.84 14.01 2.18
N MET A 30 6.79 13.90 3.01
CA MET A 30 6.72 12.89 4.05
C MET A 30 6.73 11.47 3.46
N ALA A 31 5.99 11.21 2.40
CA ALA A 31 6.01 9.92 1.72
C ALA A 31 7.41 9.57 1.21
N PHE A 32 8.10 10.53 0.60
CA PHE A 32 9.43 10.33 0.03
C PHE A 32 10.52 10.17 1.09
N PHE A 33 10.58 11.04 2.09
CA PHE A 33 11.67 11.04 3.07
C PHE A 33 11.41 10.13 4.27
N VAL A 34 10.15 9.99 4.71
CA VAL A 34 9.81 9.23 5.92
C VAL A 34 9.37 7.80 5.55
N VAL A 35 8.50 7.63 4.55
CA VAL A 35 7.91 6.32 4.24
C VAL A 35 8.76 5.53 3.23
N SER A 36 9.43 6.21 2.29
CA SER A 36 10.17 5.52 1.22
C SER A 36 11.40 4.77 1.73
N HIS A 37 11.91 5.08 2.92
CA HIS A 37 13.03 4.36 3.49
C HIS A 37 12.55 3.12 4.27
N LYS A 38 12.02 2.12 3.53
CA LYS A 38 11.74 0.78 4.10
C LYS A 38 12.98 -0.10 4.27
N GLY A 39 14.17 0.43 3.96
CA GLY A 39 15.43 -0.31 4.00
C GLY A 39 15.51 -1.41 2.95
N ASP A 40 16.62 -2.14 2.96
CA ASP A 40 16.70 -3.40 2.22
C ASP A 40 15.66 -4.35 2.82
N PRO A 41 14.72 -4.86 2.02
CA PRO A 41 13.72 -5.76 2.54
C PRO A 41 14.41 -7.02 3.04
N SER A 42 14.00 -7.49 4.21
CA SER A 42 14.53 -8.71 4.83
C SER A 42 14.24 -9.99 4.04
N TRP A 43 13.59 -9.87 2.87
CA TRP A 43 13.29 -10.99 2.00
C TRP A 43 14.58 -11.45 1.31
N ASP A 44 14.89 -12.75 1.43
CA ASP A 44 15.98 -13.36 0.67
C ASP A 44 15.61 -13.43 -0.83
N TYR A 45 16.12 -12.49 -1.63
CA TYR A 45 15.92 -12.43 -3.08
C TYR A 45 16.67 -13.50 -3.88
N ARG A 46 17.39 -14.40 -3.21
CA ARG A 46 18.04 -15.51 -3.89
C ARG A 46 16.96 -16.32 -4.63
N PRO A 47 17.28 -16.85 -5.82
CA PRO A 47 16.38 -17.75 -6.52
C PRO A 47 16.00 -18.92 -5.61
N VAL A 48 14.76 -18.92 -5.12
CA VAL A 48 14.21 -20.08 -4.43
C VAL A 48 14.14 -21.18 -5.48
N LYS A 49 14.77 -22.33 -5.20
CA LYS A 49 14.66 -23.49 -6.08
C LYS A 49 13.17 -23.74 -6.30
N SER A 50 12.75 -23.94 -7.55
CA SER A 50 11.38 -24.27 -7.92
C SER A 50 11.04 -25.70 -7.46
N LEU A 51 10.97 -25.89 -6.15
CA LEU A 51 10.54 -27.12 -5.51
C LEU A 51 9.02 -27.05 -5.36
N PRO A 52 8.27 -28.04 -5.86
CA PRO A 52 6.83 -28.04 -5.71
C PRO A 52 6.46 -28.09 -4.22
N ALA A 53 5.77 -27.05 -3.75
CA ALA A 53 5.20 -26.94 -2.41
C ALA A 53 6.18 -26.99 -1.22
N GLU A 54 7.47 -26.71 -1.42
CA GLU A 54 8.44 -26.57 -0.31
C GLU A 54 8.86 -25.10 -0.19
N SER A 55 8.09 -24.32 0.56
CA SER A 55 8.65 -23.08 1.11
C SER A 55 9.55 -23.47 2.30
N PRO A 56 10.80 -22.97 2.39
CA PRO A 56 11.69 -23.24 3.53
C PRO A 56 11.13 -22.83 4.89
N TYR A 57 10.08 -21.99 4.87
CA TYR A 57 9.41 -21.43 6.05
C TYR A 57 8.00 -21.98 6.26
N ALA A 58 7.56 -22.93 5.45
CA ALA A 58 6.22 -23.47 5.60
C ALA A 58 6.20 -24.74 6.42
N GLU A 59 5.64 -24.63 7.63
CA GLU A 59 5.09 -25.77 8.33
C GLU A 59 3.69 -26.05 7.76
N TYR A 60 3.61 -26.80 6.67
CA TYR A 60 2.33 -27.33 6.20
C TYR A 60 2.11 -28.71 6.81
N GLU A 61 0.98 -28.90 7.48
CA GLU A 61 0.49 -30.26 7.70
C GLU A 61 0.34 -30.93 6.34
N LYS A 62 0.87 -32.15 6.20
CA LYS A 62 0.71 -32.94 4.98
C LYS A 62 -0.77 -33.21 4.80
N LEU A 63 -1.42 -32.39 3.97
CA LEU A 63 -2.75 -32.67 3.49
C LEU A 63 -2.70 -34.04 2.83
N PRO A 64 -3.65 -34.94 3.12
CA PRO A 64 -3.62 -36.27 2.53
C PRO A 64 -3.74 -36.21 0.99
N TYR A 65 -4.13 -35.04 0.45
CA TYR A 65 -4.72 -34.75 -0.85
C TYR A 65 -4.08 -33.48 -1.47
N PRO A 66 -3.54 -33.53 -2.70
CA PRO A 66 -2.93 -32.36 -3.35
C PRO A 66 -3.97 -31.32 -3.78
N GLN A 67 -3.74 -30.07 -3.39
CA GLN A 67 -4.71 -28.95 -3.44
C GLN A 67 -5.02 -28.39 -4.85
N HIS A 68 -4.57 -29.03 -5.93
CA HIS A 68 -4.73 -28.56 -7.31
C HIS A 68 -5.33 -29.61 -8.27
N ILE A 69 -5.84 -30.74 -7.77
CA ILE A 69 -6.44 -31.78 -8.62
C ILE A 69 -7.97 -31.76 -8.48
N LYS A 70 -8.67 -31.34 -9.54
CA LYS A 70 -10.14 -31.37 -9.60
C LYS A 70 -10.67 -32.80 -9.47
N GLY A 71 -11.49 -33.07 -8.46
CA GLY A 71 -12.04 -34.41 -8.15
C GLY A 71 -11.72 -34.85 -6.72
N LYS A 72 -11.98 -36.12 -6.36
CA LYS A 72 -12.15 -36.68 -4.98
C LYS A 72 -11.18 -36.29 -3.83
N ARG A 73 -10.15 -35.48 -4.09
CA ARG A 73 -9.10 -34.98 -3.18
C ARG A 73 -8.74 -33.50 -3.51
N GLY A 74 -9.66 -32.74 -4.09
CA GLY A 74 -9.53 -31.35 -4.55
C GLY A 74 -10.72 -30.93 -5.42
N GLU A 75 -11.95 -31.15 -4.95
CA GLU A 75 -13.17 -30.70 -5.64
C GLU A 75 -13.36 -29.19 -5.55
#